data_AF-A0A352JBH4-F1
#
_entry.id   AF-A0A352JBH4-F1
#
_cell.length_a   1.000
_cell.length_b   1.000
_cell.length_c   1.000
_cell.angle_alpha   90.00
_cell.angle_beta   90.00
_cell.angle_gamma   90.00
#
_symmetry.space_group_name_H-M   'P 1'
#
loop_
_entity.id
_entity.type
_entity.pdbx_description
1 polymer ?
#
loop_
_entity_poly.entity_id
_entity_poly.type
_entity_poly.pdbx_seq_one_letter_code
_entity_poly.pdbx_strand_id
1 'polypeptide(L)' 'MSYTVIYDGDCNLCANFVSILEKYDRGRQFCYIPMQDQEKLNILNVTLKDCEMGMIFFDNTNPIFRWQGSEAAEEIV' A
#
# COMPACT_ATOMS: atom_id res chain seq x y z
N MET A 1 -13.25 0.96 -2.75
CA MET A 1 -11.89 0.63 -3.25
C MET A 1 -11.64 -0.82 -2.95
N SER A 2 -11.39 -1.62 -3.99
CA SER A 2 -11.20 -3.06 -3.84
C SER A 2 -9.82 -3.41 -3.29
N TYR A 3 -8.83 -2.52 -3.46
CA TYR A 3 -7.47 -2.77 -3.02
C TYR A 3 -6.93 -1.64 -2.14
N THR A 4 -6.01 -1.99 -1.26
CA THR A 4 -5.29 -1.04 -0.40
C THR A 4 -3.80 -1.15 -0.66
N VAL A 5 -3.16 -0.02 -0.94
CA VAL A 5 -1.73 0.14 -1.11
C VAL A 5 -1.21 0.94 0.08
N ILE A 6 -0.45 0.27 0.95
CA ILE A 6 0.29 0.90 2.03
C ILE A 6 1.73 1.09 1.56
N TYR A 7 2.26 2.29 1.72
CA TYR A 7 3.59 2.63 1.23
C TYR A 7 4.34 3.48 2.22
N ASP A 8 5.66 3.35 2.24
CA ASP A 8 6.51 4.23 3.03
C ASP A 8 6.60 5.62 2.37
N GLY A 9 6.04 6.64 3.03
CA GLY A 9 6.09 8.03 2.58
C GLY A 9 7.46 8.69 2.72
N ASP A 10 8.34 8.16 3.57
CA ASP A 10 9.71 8.64 3.73
C ASP A 10 10.67 7.98 2.72
N CYS A 11 10.22 6.92 2.04
CA CYS A 11 10.95 6.28 0.96
C CYS A 11 10.63 6.93 -0.39
N ASN A 12 11.61 7.62 -0.98
CA ASN A 12 11.47 8.28 -2.28
C ASN A 12 10.98 7.35 -3.41
N LEU A 13 11.39 6.07 -3.39
CA LEU A 13 10.98 5.11 -4.41
C LEU A 13 9.49 4.75 -4.26
N CYS A 14 9.06 4.37 -3.05
CA CYS A 14 7.69 3.99 -2.75
C CYS A 14 6.72 5.16 -2.97
N ALA A 15 7.08 6.36 -2.46
CA ALA A 15 6.28 7.56 -2.63
C ALA A 15 6.15 7.99 -4.10
N ASN A 16 7.23 7.90 -4.88
CA ASN A 16 7.18 8.24 -6.31
C ASN A 16 6.36 7.21 -7.11
N PHE A 17 6.49 5.92 -6.82
CA PHE A 17 5.68 4.86 -7.44
C PHE A 17 4.19 5.09 -7.19
N VAL A 18 3.79 5.34 -5.95
CA VAL A 18 2.41 5.63 -5.58
C VAL A 18 1.90 6.91 -6.22
N SER A 19 2.71 7.97 -6.28
CA SER A 19 2.32 9.22 -6.95
C SER A 19 2.02 9.02 -8.44
N ILE A 20 2.78 8.16 -9.12
CA ILE A 20 2.52 7.78 -10.51
C ILE A 20 1.24 6.96 -10.59
N LEU A 21 1.09 5.93 -9.74
CA LEU A 21 -0.07 5.06 -9.74
C LEU A 21 -1.37 5.85 -9.49
N GLU A 22 -1.38 6.74 -8.50
CA GLU A 22 -2.52 7.58 -8.16
C GLU A 22 -2.93 8.50 -9.31
N LYS A 23 -1.96 9.01 -10.11
CA LYS A 23 -2.28 9.79 -11.32
C LYS A 23 -3.02 8.98 -12.37
N TYR A 24 -2.69 7.69 -12.51
CA TYR A 24 -3.35 6.79 -13.45
C TYR A 24 -4.68 6.26 -12.92
N ASP A 25 -4.71 5.77 -11.69
CA ASP A 25 -5.92 5.22 -11.03
C ASP A 25 -6.95 6.29 -10.69
N ARG A 26 -6.50 7.49 -10.33
CA ARG A 26 -7.31 8.61 -9.82
C ARG A 26 -8.11 8.23 -8.56
N GLY A 27 -7.58 7.32 -7.73
CA GLY A 27 -8.20 6.87 -6.49
C GLY A 27 -9.52 6.12 -6.69
N ARG A 28 -9.65 5.35 -7.78
CA ARG A 28 -10.87 4.60 -8.11
C ARG A 28 -10.77 3.16 -7.61
N GLN A 29 -9.65 2.51 -7.89
CA GLN A 29 -9.42 1.11 -7.57
C GLN A 29 -8.64 0.94 -6.27
N PHE A 30 -7.66 1.81 -6.02
CA PHE A 30 -6.73 1.70 -4.90
C PHE A 30 -6.99 2.74 -3.81
N CYS A 31 -6.93 2.30 -2.56
CA CYS A 31 -6.81 3.17 -1.40
C CYS A 31 -5.33 3.33 -1.05
N TYR A 32 -4.83 4.57 -1.03
CA TYR A 32 -3.42 4.86 -0.73
C TYR A 32 -3.27 5.30 0.73
N ILE A 33 -2.43 4.61 1.48
CA ILE A 33 -2.22 4.88 2.91
C ILE A 33 -0.71 4.96 3.18
N PRO A 34 -0.19 6.12 3.61
CA PRO A 34 1.21 6.20 4.01
C PRO A 34 1.43 5.45 5.33
N MET A 35 2.58 4.80 5.49
CA MET A 35 2.95 4.09 6.73
C MET A 35 3.05 5.00 7.95
N GLN A 36 3.17 6.31 7.72
CA GLN A 36 3.17 7.35 8.74
C GLN A 36 1.76 7.61 9.32
N ASP A 37 0.69 7.12 8.68
CA ASP A 37 -0.70 7.24 9.15
C ASP A 37 -1.05 6.09 10.10
N GLN A 38 -0.59 6.24 11.34
CA GLN A 38 -0.67 5.19 12.35
C GLN A 38 -2.11 4.85 12.78
N GLU A 39 -3.04 5.80 12.66
CA GLU A 39 -4.46 5.56 12.92
C GLU A 39 -5.05 4.58 11.89
N LYS A 40 -4.78 4.80 10.59
CA LYS A 40 -5.25 3.89 9.55
C LYS A 40 -4.57 2.52 9.60
N LEU A 41 -3.27 2.48 9.91
CA LEU A 41 -2.56 1.19 10.08
C LEU A 41 -3.16 0.35 11.20
N ASN A 42 -3.52 0.96 12.32
CA ASN A 42 -4.16 0.27 13.44
C ASN A 42 -5.54 -0.29 13.05
N ILE A 43 -6.34 0.46 12.29
CA ILE A 43 -7.64 -0.01 11.77
C ILE A 43 -7.46 -1.24 10.87
N LEU A 44 -6.35 -1.29 10.12
CA LEU A 44 -6.02 -2.37 9.20
C LEU A 44 -5.24 -3.52 9.84
N ASN A 45 -4.98 -3.46 11.16
CA ASN A 45 -4.14 -4.41 11.89
C ASN A 45 -2.74 -4.60 11.26
N VAL A 46 -2.19 -3.53 10.66
CA VAL A 46 -0.84 -3.52 10.09
C VAL A 46 0.14 -3.05 11.15
N THR A 47 1.13 -3.87 11.47
CA THR A 47 2.12 -3.54 12.50
C THR A 47 3.33 -2.82 11.91
N LEU A 48 4.15 -2.17 12.74
CA LEU A 48 5.41 -1.60 12.28
C LEU A 48 6.36 -2.63 11.68
N LYS A 49 6.27 -3.89 12.13
CA LYS A 49 7.07 -5.00 11.57
C LYS A 49 6.64 -5.33 10.15
N ASP A 50 5.35 -5.22 9.85
CA ASP A 50 4.84 -5.38 8.49
C ASP A 50 5.33 -4.29 7.54
N CYS A 51 5.66 -3.11 8.08
CA CYS A 51 6.18 -1.98 7.32
C CYS A 51 7.66 -2.12 6.92
N GLU A 52 8.39 -3.11 7.46
CA GLU A 52 9.84 -3.26 7.23
C GLU A 52 10.21 -3.47 5.74
N MET A 53 9.27 -3.97 4.92
CA MET A 53 9.47 -4.16 3.48
C MET A 53 9.01 -2.99 2.61
N GLY A 54 8.62 -1.84 3.20
CA GLY A 54 8.39 -0.57 2.51
C GLY A 54 7.10 -0.43 1.68
N MET A 55 6.55 -1.52 1.15
CA MET A 55 5.24 -1.54 0.48
C MET A 55 4.42 -2.75 0.91
N ILE A 56 3.11 -2.57 1.03
CA ILE A 56 2.15 -3.64 1.32
C ILE A 56 0.95 -3.42 0.39
N PHE A 57 0.52 -4.49 -0.26
CA PHE A 57 -0.65 -4.50 -1.13
C PHE A 57 -1.59 -5.61 -0.69
N PHE A 58 -2.87 -5.33 -0.54
CA PHE A 58 -3.85 -6.38 -0.28
C PHE A 58 -5.24 -6.05 -0.83
N ASP A 59 -5.98 -7.11 -1.10
CA ASP A 59 -7.34 -7.07 -1.59
C ASP A 59 -8.32 -6.98 -0.41
N ASN A 60 -9.09 -5.89 -0.36
CA ASN A 60 -10.12 -5.67 0.67
C ASN A 60 -11.31 -6.63 0.51
N THR A 61 -11.46 -7.26 -0.66
CA THR A 61 -12.50 -8.25 -0.95
C THR A 61 -12.03 -9.68 -0.67
N ASN A 62 -10.71 -9.93 -0.65
CA ASN A 62 -10.13 -11.23 -0.36
C ASN A 62 -8.87 -11.10 0.53
N PRO A 63 -9.02 -11.19 1.86
CA PRO A 63 -7.93 -10.96 2.81
C PRO A 63 -6.83 -12.03 2.80
N ILE A 64 -6.96 -13.10 2.00
CA ILE A 64 -5.92 -14.10 1.80
C ILE A 64 -4.79 -13.54 0.93
N PHE A 65 -5.11 -12.60 0.04
CA PHE A 65 -4.15 -12.03 -0.90
C PHE A 65 -3.51 -10.78 -0.34
N ARG A 66 -2.29 -10.95 0.15
CA ARG A 66 -1.43 -9.89 0.69
C ARG A 66 -0.02 -10.07 0.17
N TRP A 67 0.49 -9.04 -0.48
CA TRP A 67 1.84 -8.96 -1.03
C TRP A 67 2.62 -7.86 -0.32
N GLN A 68 3.94 -7.97 -0.28
CA GLN A 68 4.81 -7.01 0.38
C GLN A 68 6.09 -6.76 -0.41
N GLY A 69 6.72 -5.61 -0.17
CA GLY A 69 7.96 -5.22 -0.82
C GLY A 69 7.82 -5.15 -2.33
N SER A 70 8.78 -5.74 -3.04
CA SER A 70 8.78 -5.77 -4.50
C SER A 70 7.61 -6.58 -5.07
N GLU A 71 7.17 -7.66 -4.40
CA GLU A 71 6.02 -8.46 -4.86
C GLU A 71 4.74 -7.61 -4.89
N ALA A 72 4.57 -6.70 -3.93
CA ALA A 72 3.46 -5.76 -3.94
C ALA A 72 3.51 -4.82 -5.15
N ALA A 73 4.69 -4.34 -5.53
CA ALA A 73 4.83 -3.49 -6.71
C ALA A 73 4.60 -4.27 -8.01
N GLU A 74 5.02 -5.53 -8.08
CA GLU A 74 4.82 -6.39 -9.25
C GLU A 74 3.35 -6.72 -9.51
N GLU A 75 2.55 -6.97 -8.47
CA GLU A 75 1.12 -7.28 -8.64
C GLU A 75 0.24 -6.07 -8.97
N ILE A 76 0.77 -4.87 -8.75
CA ILE A 76 0.12 -3.62 -9.09
C ILE A 76 0.27 -3.30 -10.60
N VAL A 77 1.31 -3.82 -11.26
CA VAL A 77 1.74 -3.48 -12.64
C VAL A 77 1.01 -4.30 -13.71
#